data_AF-H2XXX9-F1
#
_entry.id   AF-H2XXX9-F1
#
_cell.length_a   1.000
_cell.length_b   1.000
_cell.length_c   1.000
_cell.angle_alpha   90.00
_cell.angle_beta   90.00
_cell.angle_gamma   90.00
#
_symmetry.space_group_name_H-M   'P 1'
#
loop_
_entity.id
_entity.type
_entity.pdbx_description
1 polymer ?
#
loop_
_entity_poly.entity_id
_entity_poly.type
_entity_poly.pdbx_seq_one_letter_code
_entity_poly.pdbx_strand_id
1 'polypeptide(L)'
;MYLNYFVRPPRRGLRCLVCYKARSHEECEATGTIKRCLRNEQQCATDIRTLNWGRKEITKYCKQEAACLNERKQNPVDCRNNGPNKLCRCCCGSDLCNMDATLCTGSI
;
A
#
# COMPACT_ATOMS: atom_id res chain seq x y z
N MET A 1 36.45 12.61 -22.28
CA MET A 1 35.63 12.73 -21.05
C MET A 1 34.33 11.97 -21.32
N TYR A 2 34.25 10.69 -20.92
CA TYR A 2 33.08 9.85 -21.22
C TYR A 2 31.99 10.08 -20.16
N LEU A 3 30.87 10.67 -20.56
CA LEU A 3 29.68 10.78 -19.72
C LEU A 3 29.03 9.39 -19.62
N ASN A 4 29.15 8.77 -18.45
CA ASN A 4 28.42 7.54 -18.10
C ASN A 4 26.93 7.86 -17.98
N TYR A 5 26.19 7.73 -19.08
CA TYR A 5 24.74 7.65 -19.02
C TYR A 5 24.35 6.31 -18.41
N PHE A 6 24.05 6.30 -17.11
CA PHE A 6 23.27 5.22 -16.51
C PHE A 6 21.87 5.24 -17.12
N VAL A 7 21.69 4.59 -18.27
CA VAL A 7 20.38 4.27 -18.81
C VAL A 7 19.77 3.25 -17.86
N ARG A 8 19.02 3.73 -16.86
CA ARG A 8 18.24 2.86 -15.99
C ARG A 8 17.33 2.05 -16.92
N PRO A 9 17.40 0.70 -16.92
CA PRO A 9 16.50 -0.10 -17.74
C PRO A 9 15.07 0.35 -17.43
N PRO A 10 14.14 0.33 -18.42
CA PRO A 10 12.76 0.69 -18.16
C PRO A 10 12.33 -0.11 -16.94
N ARG A 11 12.04 0.58 -15.82
CA ARG A 11 11.57 -0.11 -14.61
C ARG A 11 10.35 -0.88 -15.08
N ARG A 12 10.47 -2.21 -15.19
CA ARG A 12 9.30 -3.07 -15.39
C ARG A 12 8.33 -2.59 -14.30
N GLY A 13 7.18 -2.06 -14.71
CA GLY A 13 6.30 -1.34 -13.79
C GLY A 13 6.13 -2.13 -12.50
N LEU A 14 6.18 -1.45 -11.35
CA LEU A 14 6.06 -2.05 -10.03
C LEU A 14 4.84 -2.99 -10.02
N ARG A 15 5.00 -4.20 -9.51
CA ARG A 15 3.87 -5.12 -9.33
C ARG A 15 3.34 -5.02 -7.91
N CYS A 16 2.04 -4.90 -7.74
CA CYS A 16 1.41 -4.87 -6.43
C CYS A 16 0.24 -5.83 -6.39
N LEU A 17 -0.04 -6.38 -5.21
CA LEU A 17 -1.31 -7.04 -4.94
C LEU A 17 -2.40 -5.96 -4.87
N VAL A 18 -3.50 -6.18 -5.58
CA VAL A 18 -4.65 -5.27 -5.62
C VAL A 18 -5.91 -6.01 -5.23
N CYS A 19 -6.58 -5.53 -4.18
CA CYS A 19 -7.85 -6.04 -3.69
C CYS A 19 -8.68 -4.88 -3.13
N TYR A 20 -9.98 -5.09 -2.98
CA TYR A 20 -10.90 -4.06 -2.51
C TYR A 20 -11.77 -4.56 -1.36
N LYS A 21 -11.67 -3.90 -0.21
CA LYS A 21 -12.47 -4.17 1.00
C LYS A 21 -12.48 -5.64 1.46
N ALA A 22 -11.35 -6.32 1.38
CA ALA A 22 -11.18 -7.64 1.99
C ALA A 22 -11.28 -7.54 3.52
N ARG A 23 -11.77 -8.58 4.20
CA ARG A 23 -11.93 -8.60 5.67
C ARG A 23 -10.63 -8.93 6.39
N SER A 24 -9.68 -9.55 5.69
CA SER A 24 -8.35 -9.89 6.21
C SER A 24 -7.27 -9.79 5.12
N HIS A 25 -5.99 -9.86 5.51
CA HIS A 25 -4.88 -9.87 4.54
C HIS A 25 -4.91 -11.16 3.73
N GLU A 26 -5.21 -12.27 4.38
CA GLU A 26 -5.33 -13.61 3.78
C GLU A 26 -6.45 -13.66 2.75
N GLU A 27 -7.60 -13.03 3.03
CA GLU A 27 -8.68 -12.91 2.03
C GLU A 27 -8.23 -12.08 0.82
N CYS A 28 -7.53 -10.97 1.07
CA CYS A 28 -6.98 -10.13 0.01
C CYS A 28 -5.92 -10.87 -0.83
N GLU A 29 -5.11 -11.72 -0.22
CA GLU A 29 -4.11 -12.56 -0.89
C GLU A 29 -4.76 -13.64 -1.75
N ALA A 30 -5.81 -14.28 -1.24
CA ALA A 30 -6.52 -15.34 -1.94
C ALA A 30 -7.37 -14.83 -3.11
N THR A 31 -7.95 -13.63 -2.98
CA THR A 31 -8.92 -13.08 -3.95
C THR A 31 -8.38 -11.93 -4.79
N GLY A 32 -7.26 -11.33 -4.37
CA GLY A 32 -6.66 -10.18 -5.02
C GLY A 32 -6.01 -10.52 -6.35
N THR A 33 -5.70 -9.47 -7.11
CA THR A 33 -5.05 -9.58 -8.41
C THR A 33 -3.69 -8.91 -8.38
N ILE A 34 -2.69 -9.55 -8.96
CA ILE A 34 -1.39 -8.91 -9.16
C ILE A 34 -1.53 -7.95 -10.35
N LYS A 35 -1.38 -6.65 -10.10
CA LYS A 35 -1.40 -5.64 -11.16
C LYS A 35 -0.02 -5.03 -11.33
N ARG A 36 0.32 -4.73 -12.58
CA ARG A 36 1.45 -3.87 -12.92
C ARG A 36 1.00 -2.41 -12.84
N CYS A 37 1.62 -1.66 -11.95
CA CYS A 37 1.33 -0.26 -11.73
C CYS A 37 1.79 0.61 -12.90
N LEU A 38 1.15 1.77 -13.04
CA LEU A 38 1.53 2.78 -14.01
C LEU A 38 2.90 3.38 -13.67
N ARG A 39 3.51 4.05 -14.65
CA ARG A 39 4.86 4.64 -14.50
C ARG A 39 4.95 5.65 -13.35
N ASN A 40 3.86 6.36 -13.06
CA ASN A 40 3.74 7.32 -11.95
C ASN A 40 3.37 6.65 -10.62
N GLU A 41 2.97 5.39 -10.61
CA GLU A 41 2.54 4.64 -9.42
C GLU A 41 3.67 3.75 -8.91
N GLN A 42 4.61 4.37 -8.19
CA GLN A 42 5.86 3.74 -7.76
C GLN A 42 5.81 3.15 -6.34
N GLN A 43 4.61 2.96 -5.78
CA GLN A 43 4.40 2.37 -4.46
C GLN A 43 3.23 1.40 -4.49
N CYS A 44 3.34 0.30 -3.75
CA CYS A 44 2.19 -0.49 -3.33
C CYS A 44 1.67 0.09 -2.03
N ALA A 45 0.37 0.37 -1.98
CA ALA A 45 -0.31 0.89 -0.79
C ALA A 45 -1.24 -0.17 -0.18
N THR A 46 -1.40 -0.07 1.13
CA THR A 46 -2.35 -0.84 1.94
C THR A 46 -3.08 0.12 2.85
N ASP A 47 -4.40 0.18 2.70
CA ASP A 47 -5.32 0.88 3.59
C ASP A 47 -6.03 -0.16 4.45
N ILE A 48 -5.96 0.00 5.78
CA ILE A 48 -6.70 -0.79 6.76
C ILE A 48 -7.67 0.14 7.44
N ARG A 49 -8.96 -0.01 7.10
CA ARG A 49 -10.06 0.71 7.74
C ARG A 49 -10.66 -0.16 8.83
N THR A 50 -10.64 0.32 10.07
CA THR A 50 -11.46 -0.24 11.15
C THR A 50 -12.73 0.58 11.22
N LEU A 51 -13.89 -0.08 11.22
CA LEU A 51 -15.22 0.50 11.27
C LEU A 51 -15.97 -0.02 12.50
N ASN A 52 -16.82 0.81 13.09
CA ASN A 52 -17.72 0.44 14.18
C ASN A 52 -17.03 -0.39 15.28
N TRP A 53 -15.87 0.06 15.74
CA TRP A 53 -15.08 -0.57 16.81
C TRP A 53 -14.44 -1.94 16.50
N GLY A 54 -14.56 -2.47 15.28
CA GLY A 54 -13.90 -3.77 15.01
C GLY A 54 -13.93 -4.30 13.59
N ARG A 55 -14.86 -3.90 12.72
CA ARG A 55 -14.92 -4.41 11.35
C ARG A 55 -13.74 -3.87 10.54
N LYS A 56 -12.85 -4.75 10.08
CA LYS A 56 -11.73 -4.37 9.22
C LYS A 56 -12.10 -4.46 7.74
N GLU A 57 -11.68 -3.46 6.98
CA GLU A 57 -11.70 -3.45 5.52
C GLU A 57 -10.29 -3.12 5.01
N ILE A 58 -9.70 -4.05 4.29
CA ILE A 58 -8.35 -3.96 3.73
C ILE A 58 -8.46 -3.69 2.24
N THR A 59 -7.81 -2.63 1.78
CA THR A 59 -7.71 -2.27 0.37
C THR A 59 -6.24 -2.15 0.00
N LYS A 60 -5.82 -2.90 -1.01
CA LYS A 60 -4.44 -2.89 -1.51
C LYS A 60 -4.43 -2.40 -2.96
N TYR A 61 -3.49 -1.53 -3.32
CA TYR A 61 -3.52 -0.84 -4.63
C TYR A 61 -2.17 -0.23 -5.02
N CYS A 62 -2.04 0.10 -6.31
CA CYS A 62 -0.93 0.91 -6.83
C CYS A 62 -1.09 2.38 -6.45
N LYS A 63 -0.01 3.05 -6.06
CA LYS A 63 -0.05 4.44 -5.59
C LYS A 63 1.15 5.25 -6.03
N GLN A 64 0.94 6.55 -6.21
CA GLN A 64 2.03 7.50 -6.46
C GLN A 64 2.89 7.68 -5.21
N GLU A 65 4.21 7.79 -5.39
CA GLU A 65 5.17 7.95 -4.29
C GLU A 65 4.91 9.21 -3.45
N ALA A 66 4.70 10.36 -4.11
CA ALA A 66 4.40 11.61 -3.43
C ALA A 66 3.12 11.54 -2.58
N ALA A 67 2.08 10.86 -3.09
CA ALA A 67 0.83 10.67 -2.35
C ALA A 67 1.04 9.79 -1.12
N CYS A 68 1.79 8.69 -1.26
CA CYS A 68 2.17 7.84 -0.13
C CYS A 68 2.92 8.63 0.96
N LEU A 69 3.92 9.43 0.58
CA LEU A 69 4.70 10.22 1.53
C LEU A 69 3.86 11.24 2.28
N ASN A 70 2.90 11.88 1.60
CA ASN A 70 2.00 12.85 2.24
C ASN A 70 1.04 12.17 3.22
N GLU A 71 0.45 11.05 2.84
CA GLU A 71 -0.46 10.32 3.71
C GLU A 71 0.24 9.66 4.90
N ARG A 72 1.50 9.22 4.73
CA ARG A 72 2.30 8.67 5.83
C ARG A 72 2.53 9.69 6.94
N LYS A 73 2.57 11.00 6.62
CA LYS A 73 2.65 12.08 7.62
C LYS A 73 1.38 12.18 8.45
N GLN A 74 0.21 11.93 7.87
CA GLN A 74 -1.10 11.98 8.54
C GLN A 74 -1.45 10.66 9.25
N ASN A 75 -0.84 9.55 8.83
CA ASN A 75 -1.13 8.20 9.33
C ASN A 75 -1.06 8.04 10.87
N PRO A 76 -0.09 8.62 11.60
CA PRO A 76 -0.05 8.49 13.06
C PRO A 76 -1.30 9.02 13.76
N VAL A 77 -1.96 10.04 13.19
CA VAL A 77 -3.21 10.59 13.74
C VAL A 77 -4.39 9.69 13.35
N ASP A 78 -4.49 9.32 12.08
CA ASP A 78 -5.62 8.55 11.53
C ASP A 78 -5.68 7.10 12.06
N CYS A 79 -4.52 6.48 12.29
CA CYS A 79 -4.40 5.11 12.74
C CYS A 79 -4.55 4.99 14.27
N ARG A 80 -4.07 6.00 15.03
CA ARG A 80 -4.17 6.00 16.51
C ARG A 80 -5.55 6.37 17.02
N ASN A 81 -6.41 6.97 16.18
CA ASN A 81 -7.71 7.48 16.59
C ASN A 81 -8.44 6.46 17.49
N ASN A 82 -8.82 6.85 18.71
CA ASN A 82 -9.56 5.98 19.63
C ASN A 82 -11.06 5.93 19.34
N GLY A 83 -11.49 6.57 18.26
CA GLY A 83 -12.86 6.52 17.78
C GLY A 83 -13.26 5.17 17.18
N PRO A 84 -14.57 5.02 16.86
CA PRO A 84 -15.12 3.82 16.23
C PRO A 84 -14.53 3.53 14.86
N ASN A 85 -13.94 4.54 14.21
CA ASN A 85 -13.39 4.46 12.87
C ASN A 85 -11.91 4.84 12.89
N LYS A 86 -11.06 3.97 12.34
CA LYS A 86 -9.61 4.18 12.23
C LYS A 86 -9.15 3.90 10.81
N LEU A 87 -8.11 4.59 10.35
CA LEU A 87 -7.51 4.36 9.04
C LEU A 87 -6.00 4.31 9.18
N CYS A 88 -5.44 3.12 8.97
CA CYS A 88 -4.01 2.90 8.90
C CYS A 88 -3.60 2.75 7.44
N ARG A 89 -2.60 3.50 7.01
CA ARG A 89 -2.06 3.54 5.64
C ARG A 89 -0.58 3.20 5.66
N CYS A 90 -0.18 2.23 4.85
CA CYS A 90 1.20 1.83 4.68
C CYS A 90 1.53 1.80 3.19
N CYS A 91 2.80 2.03 2.84
CA CYS A 91 3.26 1.79 1.49
C CYS A 91 4.73 1.38 1.40
N CYS A 92 5.07 0.76 0.28
CA CYS A 92 6.36 0.16 -0.01
C CYS A 92 6.66 0.14 -1.51
N GLY A 93 7.95 0.14 -1.88
CA GLY A 93 8.39 0.39 -3.26
C GLY A 93 8.97 -0.81 -4.01
N SER A 94 8.84 -2.03 -3.47
CA SER A 94 9.34 -3.27 -4.11
C SER A 94 8.19 -4.13 -4.63
N ASP A 95 8.49 -4.97 -5.64
CA ASP A 95 7.50 -5.85 -6.25
C ASP A 95 6.82 -6.73 -5.19
N LEU A 96 5.49 -6.72 -5.20
CA LEU A 96 4.61 -7.50 -4.33
C LEU A 96 4.88 -7.29 -2.84
N CYS A 97 5.48 -6.17 -2.45
CA CYS A 97 5.80 -5.89 -1.05
C CYS A 97 4.55 -5.85 -0.16
N ASN A 98 3.39 -5.47 -0.72
CA ASN A 98 2.13 -5.47 -0.01
C ASN A 98 1.40 -6.82 -0.03
N MET A 99 2.06 -7.93 -0.38
CA MET A 99 1.38 -9.23 -0.49
C MET A 99 0.80 -9.68 0.85
N ASP A 100 1.59 -9.66 1.92
CA ASP A 100 1.20 -10.16 3.24
C ASP A 100 0.76 -9.04 4.22
N ALA A 101 0.72 -9.35 5.52
CA ALA A 101 0.47 -8.40 6.61
C ALA A 101 1.74 -7.78 7.21
N THR A 102 2.93 -8.21 6.79
CA THR A 102 4.22 -7.89 7.43
C THR A 102 4.49 -6.38 7.43
N LEU A 103 4.10 -5.69 6.35
CA LEU A 103 4.30 -4.24 6.23
C LEU A 103 3.21 -3.38 6.87
N CYS A 104 2.05 -3.97 7.16
CA CYS A 104 0.91 -3.22 7.68
C CYS A 104 -0.01 -4.14 8.46
N THR A 105 0.03 -4.06 9.79
CA THR A 105 -0.82 -4.86 10.68
C THR A 105 -2.03 -4.08 11.20
N GLY A 106 -2.11 -2.79 10.88
CA GLY A 106 -3.16 -1.89 11.38
C GLY A 106 -3.03 -1.56 12.86
N SER A 107 -1.83 -1.76 13.42
CA SER A 107 -1.42 -1.35 14.76
C SER A 107 -0.21 -0.43 14.61
N ILE A 108 -0.16 0.66 15.37
CA ILE A 108 1.04 1.52 15.45
C ILE A 108 2.12 0.78 16.21
#